data_AF-A0A9D6QLH6-F1
#
_entry.id   AF-A0A9D6QLH6-F1
#
_cell.length_a   1.000
_cell.length_b   1.000
_cell.length_c   1.000
_cell.angle_alpha   90.00
_cell.angle_beta   90.00
_cell.angle_gamma   90.00
#
_symmetry.space_group_name_H-M   'P 1'
#
loop_
_entity.id
_entity.type
_entity.pdbx_description
1 polymer ?
#
loop_
_entity_poly.entity_id
_entity_poly.type
_entity_poly.pdbx_seq_one_letter_code
_entity_poly.pdbx_strand_id
1 'polypeptide(L)'
;MATGPPAQTALEHHEKRRSHRLLLHVSVRVRGKDQQQQLFLEETQTLVVSAHGGLIALSAELQVGDKVILMNKGTNEQEEATVVFLGPTKEGKHEVGFEFASAAGQFWGVAFPPADWTPANLAPPEP
;
A
#
# COMPACT_ATOMS: atom_id res chain seq x y z
N MET A 1 -4.68 4.92 53.81
CA MET A 1 -3.32 4.93 53.23
C MET A 1 -3.36 4.09 51.98
N ALA A 2 -2.97 4.69 50.85
CA ALA A 2 -3.14 4.14 49.52
C ALA A 2 -2.04 3.13 49.18
N THR A 3 -2.44 1.98 48.63
CA THR A 3 -1.58 1.16 47.78
C THR A 3 -2.48 0.63 46.68
N GLY A 4 -2.26 1.12 45.46
CA GLY A 4 -3.14 0.93 44.31
C GLY A 4 -3.12 -0.51 43.75
N PRO A 5 -4.09 -0.85 42.90
CA PRO A 5 -4.16 -2.15 42.22
C PRO A 5 -3.03 -2.31 41.17
N PRO A 6 -2.69 -3.56 40.78
CA PRO A 6 -1.55 -3.85 39.91
C PRO A 6 -1.77 -3.29 38.50
N ALA A 7 -0.80 -2.52 38.02
CA ALA A 7 -0.81 -1.99 36.67
C ALA A 7 -0.40 -3.09 35.66
N GLN A 8 -1.41 -3.58 34.94
CA GLN A 8 -1.43 -3.73 33.48
C GLN A 8 -0.34 -4.63 32.86
N THR A 9 -0.69 -5.90 32.65
CA THR A 9 -0.03 -6.75 31.63
C THR A 9 -1.10 -7.42 30.78
N ALA A 10 -1.95 -6.60 30.19
CA ALA A 10 -2.82 -7.02 29.12
C ALA A 10 -3.09 -5.79 28.26
N LEU A 11 -3.01 -6.02 26.96
CA LEU A 11 -3.46 -5.17 25.86
C LEU A 11 -2.36 -4.47 25.06
N GLU A 12 -2.38 -4.85 23.80
CA GLU A 12 -2.13 -3.98 22.66
C GLU A 12 -0.66 -3.76 22.32
N HIS A 13 -0.09 -4.77 21.65
CA HIS A 13 0.69 -4.49 20.45
C HIS A 13 -0.27 -3.82 19.45
N HIS A 14 -0.61 -2.56 19.72
CA HIS A 14 -1.35 -1.72 18.82
C HIS A 14 -0.41 -1.62 17.62
N GLU A 15 -0.75 -2.31 16.54
CA GLU A 15 -0.29 -2.01 15.21
C GLU A 15 -0.72 -0.57 14.90
N LYS A 16 -0.06 0.41 15.54
CA LYS A 16 -0.06 1.81 15.15
C LYS A 16 0.49 1.78 13.75
N ARG A 17 -0.44 1.78 12.78
CA ARG A 17 -0.16 1.67 11.35
C ARG A 17 1.00 2.62 11.04
N ARG A 18 2.19 2.05 10.83
CA ARG A 18 3.47 2.79 10.75
C ARG A 18 3.57 3.71 9.53
N SER A 19 2.54 3.83 8.71
CA SER A 19 2.56 4.61 7.47
C SER A 19 1.18 5.18 7.14
N HIS A 20 1.17 6.48 6.82
CA HIS A 20 0.01 7.17 6.28
C HIS A 20 -0.38 6.58 4.92
N ARG A 21 -1.69 6.41 4.70
CA ARG A 21 -2.27 5.99 3.43
C ARG A 21 -2.73 7.22 2.68
N LEU A 22 -2.17 7.45 1.50
CA LEU A 22 -2.57 8.52 0.61
C LEU A 22 -3.50 7.95 -0.47
N LEU A 23 -4.64 8.59 -0.68
CA LEU A 23 -5.51 8.33 -1.83
C LEU A 23 -4.86 9.00 -3.05
N LEU A 24 -3.90 8.31 -3.66
CA LEU A 24 -3.16 8.81 -4.81
C LEU A 24 -3.41 7.88 -6.00
N HIS A 25 -3.88 8.46 -7.10
CA HIS A 25 -4.16 7.76 -8.34
C HIS A 25 -2.90 7.77 -9.23
N VAL A 26 -1.96 6.89 -8.92
CA VAL A 26 -0.74 6.70 -9.71
C VAL A 26 -1.01 5.67 -10.79
N SER A 27 -0.79 6.04 -12.04
CA SER A 27 -0.85 5.12 -13.17
C SER A 27 0.33 4.16 -13.10
N VAL A 28 0.04 2.89 -12.86
CA VAL A 28 1.02 1.81 -12.75
C VAL A 28 0.76 0.73 -13.79
N ARG A 29 1.81 0.08 -14.23
CA ARG A 29 1.73 -1.12 -15.05
C ARG A 29 2.20 -2.30 -14.21
N VAL A 30 1.37 -3.32 -14.11
CA VAL A 30 1.63 -4.53 -13.35
C VAL A 30 1.97 -5.65 -14.30
N ARG A 31 3.08 -6.31 -14.04
CA ARG A 31 3.51 -7.51 -14.76
C ARG A 31 3.70 -8.64 -13.76
N GLY A 32 3.17 -9.81 -14.08
CA GLY A 32 3.32 -10.97 -13.22
C GLY A 32 2.89 -12.24 -13.90
N LYS A 33 2.72 -13.28 -13.09
CA LYS A 33 2.04 -14.51 -13.49
C LYS A 33 0.70 -14.56 -12.78
N ASP A 34 -0.35 -14.91 -13.51
CA ASP A 34 -1.67 -15.17 -12.92
C ASP A 34 -1.75 -16.62 -12.37
N GLN A 35 -2.89 -17.00 -11.82
CA GLN A 35 -3.13 -18.37 -11.31
C GLN A 35 -2.88 -19.46 -12.36
N GLN A 36 -3.08 -19.17 -13.65
CA GLN A 36 -2.82 -20.09 -14.77
C GLN A 36 -1.35 -20.09 -15.23
N GLN A 37 -0.47 -19.46 -14.46
CA GLN A 37 0.95 -19.27 -14.77
C GLN A 37 1.20 -18.53 -16.10
N GLN A 38 0.20 -17.82 -16.62
CA GLN A 38 0.35 -17.00 -17.82
C GLN A 38 0.94 -15.65 -17.44
N LEU A 39 1.85 -15.17 -18.28
CA LEU A 39 2.39 -13.83 -18.11
C LEU A 39 1.30 -12.82 -18.46
N PHE A 40 0.92 -12.00 -17.50
CA PHE A 40 0.01 -10.88 -17.73
C PHE A 40 0.77 -9.56 -17.65
N LEU A 41 0.24 -8.59 -18.39
CA LEU A 41 0.67 -7.21 -18.34
C LEU A 41 -0.60 -6.36 -18.34
N GLU A 42 -0.87 -5.74 -17.20
CA GLU A 42 -2.08 -4.94 -17.02
C GLU A 42 -1.71 -3.52 -16.59
N GLU A 43 -2.41 -2.55 -17.16
CA GLU A 43 -2.28 -1.15 -16.76
C GLU A 43 -3.45 -0.76 -15.87
N THR A 44 -3.14 -0.19 -14.71
CA THR A 44 -4.13 0.20 -13.71
C THR A 44 -3.72 1.46 -12.97
N GLN A 45 -4.60 1.93 -12.09
CA GLN A 45 -4.33 3.04 -11.19
C GLN A 45 -4.38 2.54 -9.75
N THR A 46 -3.48 3.07 -8.92
CA THR A 46 -3.53 2.83 -7.49
C THR A 46 -4.75 3.52 -6.90
N LEU A 47 -5.47 2.81 -6.04
CA LEU A 47 -6.58 3.36 -5.26
C LEU A 47 -6.04 4.01 -3.99
N VAL A 48 -5.08 3.33 -3.34
CA VAL A 48 -4.45 3.76 -2.10
C VAL A 48 -2.98 3.40 -2.15
N VAL A 49 -2.11 4.30 -1.70
CA VAL A 49 -0.67 4.05 -1.62
C VAL A 49 -0.14 4.38 -0.23
N SER A 50 0.94 3.73 0.14
CA SER A 50 1.70 3.93 1.36
C SER A 50 3.18 3.74 1.06
N ALA A 51 4.07 4.13 1.98
CA ALA A 51 5.50 3.95 1.81
C ALA A 51 5.91 2.49 1.55
N HIS A 52 5.14 1.52 2.06
CA HIS A 52 5.46 0.09 2.01
C HIS A 52 4.63 -0.68 0.99
N GLY A 53 3.73 -0.04 0.26
CA GLY A 53 2.81 -0.77 -0.62
C GLY A 53 1.55 0.00 -0.93
N GLY A 54 0.53 -0.68 -1.42
CA GLY A 54 -0.71 -0.03 -1.83
C GLY A 54 -1.83 -0.99 -2.17
N LEU A 55 -2.87 -0.43 -2.77
CA LEU A 55 -4.06 -1.11 -3.23
C LEU A 55 -4.31 -0.69 -4.67
N ILE A 56 -4.51 -1.66 -5.55
CA ILE A 56 -4.82 -1.48 -6.97
C ILE A 56 -6.01 -2.35 -7.35
N ALA A 57 -6.67 -2.05 -8.46
CA ALA A 57 -7.68 -2.92 -9.03
C ALA A 57 -7.10 -3.65 -10.25
N LEU A 58 -7.09 -4.98 -10.24
CA LEU A 58 -6.58 -5.81 -11.35
C LEU A 58 -7.65 -6.78 -11.85
N SER A 59 -7.74 -6.98 -13.16
CA SER A 59 -8.58 -8.02 -13.76
C SER A 59 -7.88 -9.38 -13.76
N ALA A 60 -6.55 -9.40 -13.59
CA ALA A 60 -5.77 -10.63 -13.46
C ALA A 60 -6.10 -11.37 -12.15
N GLU A 61 -6.28 -12.68 -12.25
CA GLU A 61 -6.50 -13.54 -11.10
C GLU A 61 -5.16 -13.84 -10.41
N LEU A 62 -4.98 -13.33 -9.20
CA LEU A 62 -3.76 -13.50 -8.39
C LEU A 62 -4.07 -14.28 -7.11
N GLN A 63 -3.02 -14.69 -6.40
CA GLN A 63 -3.07 -15.29 -5.07
C GLN A 63 -2.25 -14.46 -4.07
N VAL A 64 -2.66 -14.52 -2.80
CA VAL A 64 -1.84 -13.97 -1.72
C VAL A 64 -0.51 -14.73 -1.68
N GLY A 65 0.59 -13.99 -1.68
CA GLY A 65 1.96 -14.51 -1.80
C GLY A 65 2.55 -14.41 -3.21
N ASP A 66 1.75 -14.10 -4.23
CA ASP A 66 2.28 -13.92 -5.58
C ASP A 66 3.18 -12.70 -5.68
N LYS A 67 4.24 -12.84 -6.48
CA LYS A 67 5.16 -11.74 -6.78
C LYS A 67 4.82 -11.12 -8.12
N VAL A 68 4.67 -9.81 -8.10
CA VAL A 68 4.39 -8.98 -9.27
C VAL A 68 5.41 -7.85 -9.37
N ILE A 69 5.69 -7.39 -10.57
CA ILE A 69 6.49 -6.20 -10.82
C ILE A 69 5.54 -5.05 -11.12
N LEU A 70 5.58 -4.01 -10.28
CA LEU A 70 4.88 -2.76 -10.55
C LEU A 70 5.85 -1.79 -11.21
N MET A 71 5.37 -1.10 -12.24
CA MET A 71 6.09 -0.03 -12.92
C MET A 71 5.29 1.26 -12.81
N ASN A 72 5.87 2.32 -12.23
CA ASN A 72 5.27 3.64 -12.26
C ASN A 72 5.43 4.24 -13.66
N LYS A 73 4.32 4.59 -14.33
CA LYS A 73 4.38 5.16 -15.69
C LYS A 73 4.90 6.60 -15.74
N GLY A 74 4.83 7.33 -14.63
CA GLY A 74 5.33 8.70 -14.53
C GLY A 74 6.85 8.75 -14.38
N THR A 75 7.43 7.89 -13.54
CA THR A 75 8.88 7.87 -13.26
C THR A 75 9.64 6.79 -14.05
N ASN A 76 8.95 5.83 -14.65
CA ASN A 76 9.49 4.60 -15.23
C ASN A 76 10.26 3.70 -14.24
N GLU A 77 10.14 3.96 -12.94
CA GLU A 77 10.70 3.08 -11.92
C GLU A 77 9.88 1.79 -11.80
N GLN A 78 10.58 0.70 -11.52
CA GLN A 78 10.01 -0.63 -11.37
C GLN A 78 10.39 -1.18 -10.00
N GLU A 79 9.42 -1.72 -9.29
CA GLU A 79 9.62 -2.34 -7.98
C GLU A 79 8.90 -3.69 -7.91
N GLU A 80 9.54 -4.67 -7.27
CA GLU A 80 8.91 -5.94 -6.95
C GLU A 80 7.96 -5.75 -5.77
N ALA A 81 6.73 -6.21 -5.94
CA ALA A 81 5.73 -6.25 -4.89
C ALA A 81 5.18 -7.66 -4.70
N THR A 82 4.79 -7.95 -3.47
CA THR A 82 4.13 -9.20 -3.08
C THR A 82 2.66 -8.91 -2.81
N VAL A 83 1.78 -9.75 -3.33
CA VAL A 83 0.34 -9.68 -3.05
C VAL A 83 0.09 -10.13 -1.62
N VAL A 84 -0.46 -9.24 -0.79
CA VAL A 84 -0.74 -9.50 0.64
C VAL A 84 -2.22 -9.60 0.94
N PHE A 85 -3.05 -9.10 0.02
CA PHE A 85 -4.48 -9.01 0.23
C PHE A 85 -5.22 -9.10 -1.10
N LEU A 86 -6.34 -9.83 -1.09
CA LEU A 86 -7.29 -9.90 -2.19
C LEU A 86 -8.66 -9.50 -1.63
N GLY A 87 -9.17 -8.39 -2.11
CA GLY A 87 -10.45 -7.82 -1.77
C GLY A 87 -11.57 -8.24 -2.74
N PRO A 88 -12.75 -7.64 -2.59
CA PRO A 88 -13.90 -7.98 -3.41
C PRO A 88 -13.66 -7.57 -4.87
N THR A 89 -14.34 -8.30 -5.78
CA THR A 89 -14.37 -7.94 -7.19
C THR A 89 -15.41 -6.87 -7.44
N LYS A 90 -15.02 -5.78 -8.10
CA LYS A 90 -15.92 -4.74 -8.61
C LYS A 90 -15.65 -4.55 -10.09
N GLU A 91 -16.72 -4.54 -10.89
CA GLU A 91 -16.65 -4.26 -12.33
C GLU A 91 -15.66 -5.16 -13.09
N GLY A 92 -15.52 -6.42 -12.67
CA GLY A 92 -14.59 -7.38 -13.29
C GLY A 92 -13.13 -7.22 -12.87
N LYS A 93 -12.83 -6.39 -11.86
CA LYS A 93 -11.49 -6.24 -11.27
C LYS A 93 -11.50 -6.56 -9.78
N HIS A 94 -10.47 -7.24 -9.32
CA HIS A 94 -10.21 -7.55 -7.92
C HIS A 94 -9.40 -6.43 -7.27
N GLU A 95 -9.77 -6.04 -6.07
CA GLU A 95 -8.90 -5.19 -5.24
C GLU A 95 -7.70 -6.03 -4.78
N VAL A 96 -6.50 -5.67 -5.21
CA VAL A 96 -5.25 -6.36 -4.89
C VAL A 96 -4.40 -5.44 -4.03
N GLY A 97 -4.22 -5.83 -2.77
CA GLY A 97 -3.28 -5.19 -1.88
C GLY A 97 -1.90 -5.80 -2.06
N PHE A 98 -0.90 -4.95 -2.24
CA PHE A 98 0.49 -5.34 -2.44
C PHE A 98 1.41 -4.63 -1.45
N GLU A 99 2.51 -5.29 -1.10
CA GLU A 99 3.60 -4.73 -0.32
C GLU A 99 4.92 -4.77 -1.10
N PHE A 100 5.75 -3.76 -0.94
CA PHE A 100 7.12 -3.74 -1.47
C PHE A 100 8.09 -4.35 -0.44
N ALA A 101 9.18 -4.94 -0.92
CA ALA A 101 10.21 -5.50 -0.05
C ALA A 101 10.92 -4.45 0.82
N SER A 102 10.90 -3.19 0.40
CA SER A 102 11.45 -2.04 1.13
C SER A 102 10.61 -0.80 0.85
N ALA A 103 10.76 0.23 1.68
CA ALA A 103 10.00 1.47 1.51
C ALA A 103 10.29 2.13 0.15
N ALA A 104 9.32 2.08 -0.75
CA ALA A 104 9.46 2.49 -2.14
C ALA A 104 9.08 3.97 -2.33
N GLY A 105 9.68 4.87 -1.56
CA GLY A 105 9.39 6.31 -1.64
C GLY A 105 9.74 6.92 -3.00
N GLN A 106 10.86 6.47 -3.60
CA GLN A 106 11.27 6.89 -4.95
C GLN A 106 10.27 6.43 -6.00
N PHE A 107 9.84 5.17 -5.95
CA PHE A 107 8.86 4.60 -6.87
C PHE A 107 7.61 5.45 -7.03
N TRP A 108 7.09 6.04 -5.95
CA TRP A 108 5.90 6.89 -6.01
C TRP A 108 6.17 8.32 -6.48
N GLY A 109 7.42 8.76 -6.50
CA GLY A 109 7.80 10.15 -6.76
C GLY A 109 7.35 11.11 -5.67
N VAL A 110 6.94 10.61 -4.50
CA VAL A 110 6.52 11.40 -3.35
C VAL A 110 7.27 10.96 -2.10
N ALA A 111 7.71 11.91 -1.30
CA ALA A 111 8.17 11.63 0.04
C ALA A 111 6.93 11.27 0.88
N PHE A 112 6.81 10.00 1.27
CA PHE A 112 5.79 9.64 2.24
C PHE A 112 6.13 10.35 3.54
N PRO A 113 5.14 11.04 4.11
CA PRO A 113 5.38 11.74 5.35
C PRO A 113 5.77 10.74 6.45
N PRO A 114 6.73 11.06 7.33
CA PRO A 114 7.05 10.20 8.47
C PRO A 114 5.79 9.95 9.33
N ALA A 115 5.81 8.88 10.12
CA ALA A 115 4.65 8.42 10.90
C ALA A 115 3.99 9.50 11.78
N ASP A 116 4.72 10.57 12.10
CA ASP A 116 4.27 11.72 12.91
C ASP A 116 3.51 12.82 12.13
N TRP A 117 3.17 12.64 10.86
CA TRP A 117 2.48 13.67 10.08
C TRP A 117 0.98 13.71 10.36
N THR A 118 0.54 14.65 11.18
CA THR A 118 -0.88 15.01 11.28
C THR A 118 -1.33 15.87 10.08
N PRO A 119 -2.54 15.67 9.51
CA PRO A 119 -3.08 16.49 8.43
C PRO A 119 -3.21 17.99 8.78
N ALA A 120 -3.06 18.36 10.06
CA ALA A 120 -3.01 19.74 10.52
C ALA A 120 -1.80 20.54 9.99
N ASN A 121 -0.74 19.89 9.51
CA ASN A 121 0.43 20.59 8.96
C ASN A 121 0.29 20.94 7.46
N LEU A 122 -0.85 20.63 6.84
CA LEU A 122 -1.15 20.99 5.44
C LEU A 122 -1.99 22.27 5.32
N ALA A 123 -2.39 22.90 6.42
CA ALA A 123 -2.97 24.22 6.35
C ALA A 123 -1.86 25.22 5.97
N PRO A 124 -2.00 26.02 4.89
CA PRO A 124 -1.15 27.19 4.72
C PRO A 124 -1.30 28.08 5.98
N PRO A 125 -0.26 28.80 6.41
CA PRO A 125 -0.45 29.81 7.45
C PRO A 125 -1.51 30.78 6.93
N GLU A 126 -2.69 30.80 7.57
CA GLU A 126 -3.69 31.83 7.29
C GLU A 126 -3.03 33.19 7.57
N PRO A 127 -3.17 34.17 6.64
CA PRO A 127 -2.57 35.49 6.80
C PRO A 127 -3.15 36.30 7.96
#